data_AF-A0A7J7KE04-F1
#
_entry.id   AF-A0A7J7KE04-F1
#
_cell.length_a   1.000
_cell.length_b   1.000
_cell.length_c   1.000
_cell.angle_alpha   90.00
_cell.angle_beta   90.00
_cell.angle_gamma   90.00
#
_symmetry.space_group_name_H-M   'P 1'
#
loop_
_entity.id
_entity.type
_entity.pdbx_description
1 polymer ?
#
loop_
_entity_poly.entity_id
_entity_poly.type
_entity_poly.pdbx_seq_one_letter_code
_entity_poly.pdbx_strand_id
1 'polypeptide(L)'
;MSRIVINVSGRRFITTRETLSKYKHTTLGKLLTDNEGTEYFFDADEEVFREVLRYHRTGELHVPQNMCYQTFTKQLKFWGVEMSAIEDCCSK
;
A
#
# COMPACT_ATOMS: atom_id res chain seq x y z
N MET A 1 -5.00 -19.42 -2.86
CA MET A 1 -4.57 -18.06 -2.50
C MET A 1 -4.21 -18.02 -1.03
N SER A 2 -2.93 -17.78 -0.71
CA SER A 2 -2.47 -17.71 0.68
C SER A 2 -2.82 -16.34 1.28
N ARG A 3 -3.60 -16.34 2.36
CA ARG A 3 -3.98 -15.11 3.06
C ARG A 3 -2.80 -14.58 3.87
N ILE A 4 -2.73 -13.26 3.99
CA ILE A 4 -1.70 -12.54 4.73
C ILE A 4 -2.33 -11.37 5.47
N VAL A 5 -1.78 -11.06 6.64
CA VAL A 5 -2.16 -9.91 7.45
C VAL A 5 -1.09 -8.83 7.34
N ILE A 6 -1.50 -7.61 7.00
CA ILE A 6 -0.67 -6.42 7.13
C ILE A 6 -1.24 -5.60 8.27
N ASN A 7 -0.50 -5.54 9.37
CA ASN A 7 -0.85 -4.78 10.57
C ASN A 7 -0.18 -3.41 10.49
N VAL A 8 -0.96 -2.37 10.31
CA VAL A 8 -0.49 -0.98 10.21
C VAL A 8 -0.90 -0.24 11.46
N SER A 9 0.07 0.02 12.35
CA SER A 9 -0.12 0.73 13.62
C SER A 9 -1.27 0.17 14.48
N GLY A 10 -1.45 -1.16 14.46
CA GLY A 10 -2.50 -1.88 15.20
C GLY A 10 -3.72 -2.23 14.34
N ARG A 11 -3.90 -1.59 13.17
CA ARG A 11 -4.99 -1.90 12.25
C ARG A 11 -4.63 -3.04 11.31
N ARG A 12 -5.39 -4.13 11.39
CA ARG A 12 -5.16 -5.34 10.59
C ARG A 12 -5.89 -5.31 9.26
N PHE A 13 -5.14 -5.37 8.17
CA PHE A 13 -5.65 -5.52 6.81
C PHE A 13 -5.40 -6.95 6.34
N ILE A 14 -6.47 -7.65 5.95
CA ILE A 14 -6.40 -9.02 5.45
C ILE A 14 -6.48 -8.99 3.92
N THR A 15 -5.51 -9.61 3.27
CA THR A 15 -5.45 -9.73 1.81
C THR A 15 -4.76 -11.03 1.41
N THR A 16 -4.36 -11.16 0.14
CA THR A 16 -3.61 -12.32 -0.35
C THR A 16 -2.19 -11.94 -0.78
N ARG A 17 -1.27 -12.91 -0.74
CA ARG A 17 0.10 -12.72 -1.26
C ARG A 17 0.08 -12.30 -2.72
N GLU A 18 -0.78 -12.91 -3.53
CA GLU A 18 -0.91 -12.60 -4.96
C GLU A 18 -1.29 -11.13 -5.21
N THR A 19 -2.17 -10.57 -4.37
CA THR A 19 -2.57 -9.14 -4.46
C THR A 19 -1.36 -8.23 -4.25
N LEU A 20 -0.57 -8.49 -3.21
CA LEU A 20 0.57 -7.65 -2.85
C LEU A 20 1.78 -7.86 -3.76
N SER A 21 1.93 -9.04 -4.36
CA SER A 21 3.00 -9.36 -5.30
C SER A 21 2.77 -8.81 -6.71
N LYS A 22 1.62 -8.20 -7.02
CA LYS A 22 1.30 -7.63 -8.33
C LYS A 22 2.35 -6.61 -8.78
N TYR A 23 2.84 -5.77 -7.86
CA TYR A 23 3.83 -4.75 -8.12
C TYR A 23 5.13 -5.05 -7.35
N LYS A 24 5.97 -5.93 -7.89
CA LYS A 24 7.20 -6.40 -7.21
C LYS A 24 8.21 -5.31 -6.82
N HIS A 25 8.14 -4.12 -7.42
CA HIS A 25 9.03 -3.01 -7.10
C HIS A 25 8.66 -2.28 -5.80
N THR A 26 7.40 -2.41 -5.35
CA THR A 26 6.90 -1.77 -4.12
C THR A 26 7.49 -2.42 -2.88
N THR A 27 7.37 -1.75 -1.74
CA THR A 27 7.83 -2.29 -0.45
C THR A 27 7.16 -3.63 -0.12
N LEU A 28 5.85 -3.75 -0.38
CA LEU A 28 5.10 -4.98 -0.16
C LEU A 28 5.50 -6.07 -1.16
N GLY A 29 5.70 -5.73 -2.43
CA GLY A 29 6.12 -6.69 -3.45
C GLY A 29 7.48 -7.31 -3.16
N LYS A 30 8.45 -6.49 -2.70
CA LYS A 30 9.77 -6.95 -2.27
C LYS A 30 9.68 -7.82 -1.02
N LEU A 31 8.97 -7.35 0.00
CA LEU A 31 8.80 -8.07 1.27
C LEU A 31 8.32 -9.50 1.06
N LEU A 32 7.35 -9.72 0.17
CA LEU A 32 6.81 -11.06 -0.10
C LEU A 32 7.67 -11.93 -1.00
N THR A 33 8.62 -11.35 -1.74
CA THR A 33 9.57 -12.13 -2.53
C THR A 33 10.58 -12.81 -1.62
N ASP A 34 10.98 -12.13 -0.54
CA ASP A 34 12.07 -12.57 0.32
C ASP A 34 11.59 -13.31 1.58
N ASN A 35 10.27 -13.37 1.83
CA ASN A 35 9.73 -13.84 3.11
C ASN A 35 8.40 -14.64 3.00
N GLU A 36 8.26 -15.65 3.87
CA GLU A 36 7.08 -16.55 3.96
C GLU A 36 6.20 -16.32 5.20
N GLY A 37 6.30 -15.15 5.84
CA GLY A 37 5.49 -14.78 7.01
C GLY A 37 3.99 -14.62 6.73
N THR A 38 3.17 -14.85 7.74
CA THR A 38 1.70 -14.76 7.64
C THR A 38 1.13 -13.43 8.14
N GLU A 39 1.92 -12.67 8.91
CA GLU A 39 1.59 -11.34 9.42
C GLU A 39 2.84 -10.45 9.44
N TYR A 40 2.69 -9.19 9.02
CA TYR A 40 3.74 -8.18 9.05
C TYR A 40 3.25 -6.90 9.68
N PHE A 41 4.08 -6.29 10.53
CA PHE A 41 3.78 -5.02 11.19
C PHE A 41 4.48 -3.85 10.49
N PHE A 42 3.78 -2.73 10.39
CA PHE A 42 4.29 -1.46 9.89
C PHE A 42 3.84 -0.33 10.82
N ASP A 43 4.79 0.49 11.25
CA ASP A 43 4.51 1.75 11.94
C ASP A 43 4.30 2.84 10.88
N ALA A 44 3.06 2.96 10.39
CA ALA A 44 2.71 3.81 9.27
C ALA A 44 1.26 4.31 9.36
N ASP A 45 0.88 5.21 8.45
CA ASP A 45 -0.47 5.74 8.40
C ASP A 45 -1.43 4.72 7.74
N GLU A 46 -2.42 4.29 8.51
CA GLU A 46 -3.43 3.30 8.10
C GLU A 46 -4.36 3.79 6.98
N GLU A 47 -4.59 5.10 6.88
CA GLU A 47 -5.43 5.69 5.84
C GLU A 47 -4.67 5.70 4.51
N VAL A 48 -3.37 6.03 4.54
CA VAL A 48 -2.52 5.86 3.34
C VAL A 48 -2.44 4.40 2.92
N PHE A 49 -2.26 3.48 3.88
CA PHE A 49 -2.15 2.07 3.54
C PHE A 49 -3.42 1.53 2.85
N ARG A 50 -4.60 2.06 3.19
CA ARG A 50 -5.85 1.69 2.51
C ARG A 50 -5.78 1.98 1.01
N GLU A 51 -5.23 3.13 0.63
CA GLU A 51 -5.06 3.53 -0.77
C GLU A 51 -3.99 2.68 -1.46
N VAL A 52 -2.88 2.40 -0.78
CA VAL A 52 -1.82 1.51 -1.28
C VAL A 52 -2.37 0.10 -1.53
N LEU A 53 -3.19 -0.42 -0.62
CA LEU A 53 -3.84 -1.72 -0.80
C LEU A 53 -4.88 -1.68 -1.93
N ARG A 54 -5.64 -0.60 -2.08
CA ARG A 54 -6.55 -0.44 -3.23
C ARG A 54 -5.78 -0.43 -4.55
N TYR A 55 -4.65 0.27 -4.61
CA TYR A 55 -3.77 0.27 -5.78
C TYR A 55 -3.32 -1.16 -6.14
N HIS A 56 -2.91 -1.97 -5.17
CA HIS A 56 -2.56 -3.37 -5.42
C HIS A 56 -3.74 -4.23 -5.93
N ARG A 57 -4.98 -3.91 -5.51
CA ARG A 57 -6.19 -4.62 -5.95
C ARG A 57 -6.66 -4.21 -7.34
N THR A 58 -6.71 -2.91 -7.60
CA THR A 58 -7.43 -2.31 -8.75
C THR A 58 -6.47 -1.70 -9.78
N GLY A 59 -5.32 -1.19 -9.33
CA GLY A 59 -4.44 -0.33 -10.12
C GLY A 59 -4.70 1.16 -9.91
N GLU A 60 -5.77 1.54 -9.20
CA GLU A 60 -6.17 2.94 -9.01
C GLU A 60 -5.63 3.51 -7.69
N LEU A 61 -4.96 4.66 -7.76
CA LEU A 61 -4.44 5.38 -6.60
C LEU A 61 -5.05 6.78 -6.52
N HIS A 62 -5.74 7.05 -5.42
CA HIS A 62 -6.38 8.33 -5.14
C HIS A 62 -5.80 8.91 -3.86
N VAL A 63 -5.87 10.23 -3.74
CA VAL A 63 -5.47 10.95 -2.54
C VAL A 63 -6.69 11.03 -1.59
N PRO A 64 -6.59 10.59 -0.33
CA PRO A 64 -7.68 10.74 0.63
C PRO A 64 -8.09 12.20 0.82
N GLN A 65 -9.39 12.49 0.88
CA GLN A 65 -9.93 13.87 0.92
C GLN A 65 -9.50 14.64 2.18
N ASN A 66 -9.29 13.94 3.28
CA ASN A 66 -8.89 14.46 4.58
C ASN A 66 -7.36 14.50 4.78
N MET A 67 -6.58 14.26 3.73
CA MET A 67 -5.12 14.20 3.81
C MET A 67 -4.44 15.22 2.92
N CYS A 68 -3.40 15.88 3.46
CA CYS A 68 -2.54 16.75 2.67
C CYS A 68 -1.75 15.93 1.62
N TYR A 69 -1.74 16.40 0.37
CA TYR A 69 -1.00 15.80 -0.73
C TYR A 69 0.49 15.57 -0.41
N GLN A 70 1.15 16.51 0.27
CA GLN A 70 2.56 16.36 0.66
C GLN A 70 2.77 15.24 1.68
N THR A 71 1.83 15.05 2.61
CA THR A 71 1.88 13.94 3.58
C THR A 71 1.68 12.62 2.86
N PHE A 72 0.70 12.54 1.96
CA PHE A 72 0.41 11.35 1.19
C PHE A 72 1.60 10.91 0.34
N THR A 73 2.23 11.83 -0.40
CA THR A 73 3.38 11.52 -1.27
C THR A 73 4.63 11.06 -0.49
N LYS A 74 4.87 11.60 0.71
CA LYS A 74 5.93 11.10 1.61
C LYS A 74 5.67 9.65 2.02
N GLN A 75 4.42 9.31 2.32
CA GLN A 75 4.03 7.95 2.68
C GLN A 75 4.08 7.01 1.46
N LEU A 76 3.69 7.45 0.26
CA LEU A 76 3.85 6.64 -0.96
C LEU A 76 5.30 6.24 -1.23
N LYS A 77 6.24 7.16 -0.94
CA LYS A 77 7.68 6.86 -1.03
C LYS A 77 8.08 5.72 -0.08
N PHE A 78 7.54 5.68 1.13
CA PHE A 78 7.76 4.58 2.07
C PHE A 78 7.21 3.25 1.52
N TRP A 79 6.03 3.27 0.91
CA TRP A 79 5.43 2.10 0.29
C TRP A 79 6.04 1.71 -1.06
N GLY A 80 6.96 2.52 -1.59
CA GLY A 80 7.59 2.29 -2.89
C GLY A 80 6.60 2.37 -4.06
N VAL A 81 5.51 3.12 -3.89
CA VAL A 81 4.50 3.36 -4.94
C VAL A 81 4.84 4.69 -5.62
N GLU A 82 4.97 4.69 -6.94
CA GLU A 82 5.30 5.90 -7.69
C GLU A 82 4.13 6.88 -7.71
N MET A 83 4.44 8.19 -7.60
CA MET A 83 3.44 9.26 -7.66
C MET A 83 2.77 9.36 -9.04
N SER A 84 3.43 8.85 -10.09
CA SER A 84 2.86 8.72 -11.44
C SER A 84 1.63 7.81 -11.49
N ALA A 85 1.42 6.98 -10.46
CA ALA A 85 0.23 6.14 -10.35
C ALA A 85 -1.00 6.89 -9.81
N ILE A 86 -0.85 8.13 -9.31
CA ILE A 86 -1.97 8.93 -8.83
C ILE A 86 -2.87 9.30 -10.00
N GLU A 87 -4.15 8.98 -9.88
CA GLU A 87 -5.17 9.26 -10.88
C GLU A 87 -5.33 10.77 -11.16
N ASP A 88 -5.68 11.11 -12.40
CA ASP A 88 -5.79 12.49 -12.88
C ASP A 88 -6.81 13.35 -12.10
N CYS A 89 -7.81 12.71 -11.48
CA CYS A 89 -8.77 13.42 -10.63
C CYS A 89 -8.16 13.92 -9.31
N CYS A 90 -6.96 13.45 -8.95
CA CYS A 90 -6.27 13.77 -7.70
C CYS A 90 -4.95 14.53 -7.91
N SER A 91 -4.54 14.79 -9.14
CA SER A 91 -3.26 15.44 -9.49
C SER A 91 -3.36 16.96 -9.71
N LYS A 92 -4.54 17.55 -9.50
CA LYS A 92 -4.84 18.98 -9.71
C LYS A 92 -4.96 19.76 -8.40
#